data_AF-A0A9E3LPJ2-F1
#
_entry.id   AF-A0A9E3LPJ2-F1
#
_cell.length_a   1.000
_cell.length_b   1.000
_cell.length_c   1.000
_cell.angle_alpha   90.00
_cell.angle_beta   90.00
_cell.angle_gamma   90.00
#
_symmetry.space_group_name_H-M   'P 1'
#
loop_
_entity.id
_entity.type
_entity.pdbx_description
1 polymer ?
#
loop_
_entity_poly.entity_id
_entity_poly.type
_entity_poly.pdbx_seq_one_letter_code
_entity_poly.pdbx_strand_id
1 'polypeptide(L)'
;MTNVQSDAAAGFTPRERDYIRRELDLFFSTYPRVADGFQLKTWRGGPQAGQPKLPPTAKGLVDRGLMRLDTSDRLPRLYFTDAGTAELRAMVMDRRLVDPAKFAHVRQELGIDPATPEGR
;
A
#
# COMPACT_ATOMS: atom_id res chain seq x y z
N MET A 1 25.94 -16.74 12.95
CA MET A 1 24.68 -15.96 13.05
C MET A 1 24.53 -15.23 11.73
N THR A 2 23.66 -15.72 10.85
CA THR A 2 23.51 -15.25 9.47
C THR A 2 22.89 -13.86 9.47
N ASN A 3 23.68 -12.86 9.08
CA ASN A 3 23.21 -11.53 8.74
C ASN A 3 22.40 -11.64 7.44
N VAL A 4 21.08 -11.76 7.56
CA VAL A 4 20.18 -11.61 6.41
C VAL A 4 20.22 -10.14 6.05
N GLN A 5 21.14 -9.81 5.15
CA GLN A 5 21.10 -8.54 4.44
C GLN A 5 19.79 -8.55 3.66
N SER A 6 18.81 -7.80 4.16
CA SER A 6 17.65 -7.39 3.39
C SER A 6 18.19 -6.72 2.14
N ASP A 7 18.09 -7.42 1.01
CA ASP A 7 18.28 -6.84 -0.32
C ASP A 7 17.25 -5.71 -0.40
N ALA A 8 17.72 -4.50 -0.09
CA ALA A 8 16.89 -3.33 0.03
C ALA A 8 16.18 -3.17 -1.31
N ALA A 9 14.89 -3.48 -1.33
CA ALA A 9 14.04 -3.17 -2.44
C ALA A 9 14.30 -1.70 -2.77
N ALA A 10 14.78 -1.40 -3.97
CA ALA A 10 15.29 -0.08 -4.36
C ALA A 10 14.17 0.98 -4.50
N GLY A 11 13.30 1.11 -3.50
CA GLY A 11 12.06 1.85 -3.58
C GLY A 11 10.97 1.13 -4.37
N PHE A 12 9.80 1.76 -4.37
CA PHE A 12 8.77 1.51 -5.36
C PHE A 12 9.19 2.08 -6.72
N THR A 13 8.97 1.28 -7.77
CA THR A 13 9.08 1.71 -9.17
C THR A 13 8.05 2.81 -9.49
N PRO A 14 8.22 3.59 -10.57
CA PRO A 14 7.23 4.60 -10.97
C PRO A 14 5.79 4.06 -11.06
N ARG A 15 5.60 2.87 -11.65
CA ARG A 15 4.27 2.26 -11.81
C ARG A 15 3.65 1.84 -10.47
N GLU A 16 4.46 1.32 -9.55
CA GLU A 16 4.00 0.95 -8.21
C GLU A 16 3.62 2.19 -7.39
N ARG A 17 4.43 3.26 -7.46
CA ARG A 17 4.10 4.54 -6.82
C ARG A 17 2.80 5.13 -7.35
N ASP A 18 2.57 5.06 -8.66
CA ASP A 18 1.32 5.53 -9.27
C ASP A 18 0.12 4.70 -8.83
N TYR A 19 0.29 3.38 -8.73
CA TYR A 19 -0.74 2.48 -8.23
C TYR A 19 -1.09 2.80 -6.77
N ILE A 20 -0.09 2.84 -5.88
CA ILE A 20 -0.28 3.15 -4.45
C ILE A 20 -0.93 4.51 -4.25
N ARG A 21 -0.47 5.55 -4.98
CA ARG A 21 -1.05 6.89 -4.89
C ARG A 21 -2.51 6.92 -5.28
N ARG A 22 -2.95 6.12 -6.26
CA ARG A 22 -4.35 6.03 -6.67
C ARG A 22 -5.22 5.31 -5.63
N GLU A 23 -4.71 4.24 -5.04
CA GLU A 23 -5.44 3.48 -4.01
C GLU A 23 -5.56 4.26 -2.68
N LEU A 24 -4.58 5.11 -2.36
CA LEU A 24 -4.57 5.99 -1.18
C LEU A 24 -5.09 7.41 -1.47
N ASP A 25 -5.55 7.69 -2.69
CA ASP A 25 -6.14 8.99 -3.01
C ASP A 25 -7.51 9.13 -2.34
N LEU A 26 -7.94 10.37 -2.09
CA LEU A 26 -9.27 10.66 -1.61
C LEU A 26 -10.30 10.08 -2.59
N PHE A 27 -11.14 9.17 -2.10
CA PHE A 27 -12.19 8.53 -2.89
C PHE A 27 -13.55 8.73 -2.22
N PHE A 28 -14.50 9.36 -2.92
CA PHE A 28 -15.84 9.69 -2.39
C PHE A 28 -15.80 10.27 -0.97
N SER A 29 -15.02 11.34 -0.77
CA SER A 29 -14.87 12.03 0.53
C SER A 29 -14.36 11.15 1.69
N THR A 30 -13.84 9.96 1.38
CA THR A 30 -13.23 9.05 2.36
C THR A 30 -11.73 9.05 2.15
N TYR A 31 -10.99 9.23 3.25
CA TYR A 31 -9.54 9.05 3.27
C TYR A 31 -9.24 7.56 3.47
N PRO A 32 -8.73 6.85 2.45
CA PRO A 32 -8.37 5.44 2.60
C PRO A 32 -7.27 5.28 3.64
N ARG A 33 -7.30 4.17 4.38
CA ARG A 33 -6.25 3.84 5.35
C ARG A 33 -5.32 2.78 4.78
N VAL A 34 -4.04 2.89 5.11
CA VAL A 34 -3.03 1.87 4.82
C VAL A 34 -3.42 0.54 5.47
N ALA A 35 -3.93 0.58 6.70
CA ALA A 35 -4.35 -0.59 7.47
C ALA A 35 -5.56 -1.33 6.86
N ASP A 36 -6.42 -0.64 6.10
CA ASP A 36 -7.59 -1.28 5.48
C ASP A 36 -7.22 -2.12 4.24
N GLY A 37 -6.01 -1.91 3.72
CA GLY A 37 -5.49 -2.58 2.52
C GLY A 37 -6.25 -2.22 1.24
N PHE A 38 -5.79 -2.75 0.11
CA PHE A 38 -6.38 -2.49 -1.20
C PHE A 38 -7.30 -3.64 -1.59
N GLN A 39 -8.59 -3.33 -1.73
CA GLN A 39 -9.59 -4.33 -2.07
C GLN A 39 -9.51 -4.71 -3.55
N LEU A 40 -9.37 -6.01 -3.82
CA LEU A 40 -9.37 -6.55 -5.16
C LEU A 40 -10.76 -7.05 -5.57
N LYS A 41 -11.07 -6.88 -6.85
CA LYS A 41 -12.21 -7.55 -7.47
C LYS A 41 -11.85 -9.01 -7.74
N THR A 42 -12.86 -9.87 -7.82
CA THR A 42 -12.70 -11.26 -8.27
C THR A 42 -13.22 -11.43 -9.70
N TRP A 43 -12.79 -12.51 -10.37
CA TRP A 43 -13.40 -12.92 -11.62
C TRP A 43 -14.82 -13.43 -11.38
N ARG A 44 -15.80 -12.85 -12.10
CA ARG A 44 -17.21 -13.23 -11.97
C ARG A 44 -17.53 -14.60 -12.58
N GLY A 45 -16.71 -15.09 -13.51
CA GLY A 45 -16.95 -16.32 -14.26
C GLY A 45 -15.72 -16.77 -15.04
N GLY A 46 -15.84 -17.90 -15.72
CA GLY A 46 -14.76 -18.53 -16.48
C GLY A 46 -13.80 -19.35 -15.61
N PRO A 47 -12.67 -19.82 -16.16
CA PRO A 47 -11.74 -20.72 -15.46
C PRO A 47 -11.12 -20.13 -14.18
N GLN A 48 -11.11 -18.81 -14.07
CA GLN A 48 -10.55 -18.09 -12.93
C GLN A 48 -11.64 -17.60 -11.96
N ALA A 49 -12.91 -18.01 -12.13
CA ALA A 49 -14.02 -17.56 -11.31
C ALA A 49 -13.70 -17.65 -9.80
N GLY A 50 -14.03 -16.58 -9.06
CA GLY A 50 -13.73 -16.47 -7.63
C GLY A 50 -12.28 -16.09 -7.31
N GLN A 51 -11.35 -16.18 -8.26
CA GLN A 51 -9.95 -15.79 -8.00
C GLN A 51 -9.80 -14.27 -7.97
N PRO A 52 -8.88 -13.74 -7.15
CA PRO A 52 -8.54 -12.32 -7.11
C PRO A 52 -7.99 -11.83 -8.46
N LYS A 53 -8.47 -10.68 -8.93
CA LYS A 53 -7.92 -9.97 -10.08
C LYS A 53 -6.76 -9.11 -9.63
N LEU A 54 -5.54 -9.65 -9.72
CA LEU A 54 -4.33 -8.87 -9.47
C LEU A 54 -3.91 -8.12 -10.75
N PRO A 55 -3.88 -6.78 -10.74
CA PRO A 55 -3.18 -6.02 -11.76
C PRO A 55 -1.70 -6.42 -11.83
N PRO A 56 -1.03 -6.30 -13.00
CA PRO A 56 0.40 -6.63 -13.13
C PRO A 56 1.29 -5.89 -12.13
N THR A 57 0.98 -4.62 -11.84
CA THR A 57 1.70 -3.81 -10.84
C THR A 57 1.54 -4.38 -9.43
N ALA A 58 0.31 -4.74 -9.05
CA ALA A 58 0.04 -5.36 -7.75
C ALA A 58 0.70 -6.73 -7.61
N LYS A 59 0.73 -7.51 -8.71
CA LYS A 59 1.46 -8.77 -8.74
C LYS A 59 2.95 -8.55 -8.47
N GLY A 60 3.57 -7.53 -9.08
CA GLY A 60 4.96 -7.16 -8.82
C GLY A 60 5.22 -6.81 -7.35
N LEU A 61 4.31 -6.08 -6.71
CA LEU A 61 4.40 -5.76 -5.27
C LEU A 61 4.34 -7.02 -4.40
N VAL A 62 3.50 -7.98 -4.77
CA VAL A 62 3.38 -9.26 -4.05
C VAL A 62 4.60 -10.15 -4.29
N ASP A 63 5.05 -10.28 -5.54
CA ASP A 63 6.21 -11.09 -5.90
C ASP A 63 7.50 -10.57 -5.23
N ARG A 64 7.59 -9.25 -5.01
CA ARG A 64 8.69 -8.60 -4.29
C ARG A 64 8.55 -8.63 -2.76
N GLY A 65 7.46 -9.20 -2.24
CA GLY A 65 7.20 -9.26 -0.79
C GLY A 65 6.87 -7.91 -0.13
N LEU A 66 6.53 -6.89 -0.91
CA LEU A 66 6.13 -5.56 -0.40
C LEU A 66 4.65 -5.52 -0.02
N MET A 67 3.83 -6.35 -0.65
CA MET A 67 2.45 -6.56 -0.27
C MET A 67 2.16 -8.06 -0.13
N ARG A 68 1.18 -8.38 0.70
CA ARG A 68 0.63 -9.72 0.85
C ARG A 68 -0.82 -9.72 0.38
N LEU A 69 -1.16 -10.73 -0.42
CA LEU A 69 -2.54 -11.03 -0.76
C LEU A 69 -3.19 -11.84 0.35
N ASP A 70 -4.30 -11.32 0.88
CA ASP A 70 -5.22 -12.02 1.76
C ASP A 70 -6.50 -12.37 1.00
N THR A 71 -6.85 -13.66 1.01
CA THR A 71 -8.06 -14.20 0.39
C THR A 71 -8.99 -14.84 1.42
N SER A 72 -8.75 -14.62 2.71
CA SER A 72 -9.52 -15.20 3.82
C SER A 72 -10.90 -14.55 3.94
N ASP A 73 -10.99 -13.26 3.59
CA ASP A 73 -12.23 -12.52 3.50
C ASP A 73 -12.97 -12.76 2.19
N ARG A 74 -14.30 -12.49 2.20
CA ARG A 74 -15.16 -12.55 1.01
C ARG A 74 -14.64 -11.71 -0.16
N LEU A 75 -13.96 -10.61 0.14
CA LEU A 75 -13.34 -9.72 -0.84
C LEU A 75 -11.83 -9.74 -0.61
N PRO A 76 -11.05 -10.31 -1.54
CA PRO A 76 -9.60 -10.38 -1.40
C PRO A 76 -8.98 -8.99 -1.25
N ARG A 77 -7.96 -8.88 -0.39
CA ARG A 77 -7.28 -7.61 -0.10
C ARG A 77 -5.78 -7.75 -0.20
N LEU A 78 -5.12 -6.65 -0.54
CA LEU A 78 -3.67 -6.52 -0.45
C LEU A 78 -3.32 -5.70 0.78
N TYR A 79 -2.45 -6.23 1.63
CA TYR A 79 -1.91 -5.53 2.79
C TYR A 79 -0.43 -5.26 2.59
N PHE A 80 0.06 -4.11 3.06
CA PHE A 80 1.50 -3.89 3.11
C PHE A 80 2.13 -4.85 4.11
N THR A 81 3.29 -5.40 3.74
CA THR A 81 4.15 -6.10 4.70
C THR A 81 4.95 -5.09 5.51
N ASP A 82 5.74 -5.54 6.49
CA ASP A 82 6.65 -4.65 7.22
C ASP A 82 7.64 -3.96 6.26
N ALA A 83 8.17 -4.72 5.28
CA ALA A 83 9.04 -4.17 4.24
C ALA A 83 8.29 -3.16 3.35
N GLY A 84 7.07 -3.47 2.91
CA GLY A 84 6.26 -2.53 2.14
C GLY A 84 5.89 -1.26 2.90
N THR A 85 5.65 -1.37 4.20
CA THR A 85 5.36 -0.24 5.08
C THR A 85 6.57 0.66 5.24
N ALA A 86 7.77 0.09 5.37
CA ALA A 86 9.02 0.84 5.41
C ALA A 86 9.26 1.62 4.10
N GLU A 87 9.04 0.98 2.94
CA GLU A 87 9.13 1.63 1.63
C GLU A 87 8.05 2.70 1.44
N LEU A 88 6.83 2.45 1.93
CA LEU A 88 5.74 3.42 1.93
C LEU A 88 6.10 4.65 2.74
N ARG A 89 6.67 4.45 3.94
CA ARG A 89 7.16 5.54 4.79
C ARG A 89 8.21 6.36 4.05
N ALA A 90 9.21 5.72 3.44
CA ALA A 90 10.23 6.42 2.65
C ALA A 90 9.61 7.21 1.49
N MET A 91 8.65 6.63 0.77
CA MET A 91 7.96 7.27 -0.36
C MET A 91 7.18 8.51 0.08
N VAL A 92 6.40 8.44 1.16
CA VAL A 92 5.57 9.58 1.61
C VAL A 92 6.36 10.66 2.32
N MET A 93 7.59 10.36 2.78
CA MET A 93 8.53 11.34 3.31
C MET A 93 9.17 12.19 2.20
N ASP A 94 9.33 11.63 0.99
CA ASP A 94 9.86 12.37 -0.15
C ASP A 94 8.78 13.19 -0.87
N ARG A 95 8.82 14.51 -0.65
CA ARG A 95 7.91 15.49 -1.26
C ARG A 95 7.95 15.51 -2.78
N ARG A 96 9.00 14.96 -3.40
CA ARG A 96 9.11 14.83 -4.88
C ARG A 96 8.24 13.71 -5.42
N LEU A 97 7.92 12.72 -4.57
CA LEU A 97 7.16 11.53 -4.96
C LEU A 97 5.69 11.64 -4.59
N VAL A 98 5.40 12.33 -3.50
CA VAL A 98 4.05 12.44 -2.92
C VAL A 98 3.82 13.88 -2.46
N ASP A 99 2.67 14.45 -2.81
CA ASP A 99 2.24 15.72 -2.25
C ASP A 99 1.92 15.54 -0.75
N PRO A 100 2.69 16.15 0.16
CA PRO A 100 2.54 15.92 1.59
C PRO A 100 1.19 16.41 2.14
N ALA A 101 0.57 17.44 1.54
CA ALA A 101 -0.72 17.94 1.99
C ALA A 101 -1.85 16.97 1.60
N LYS A 102 -1.81 16.49 0.34
CA LYS A 102 -2.79 15.52 -0.18
C LYS A 102 -2.77 14.19 0.59
N PHE A 103 -1.58 13.73 0.98
CA PHE A 103 -1.38 12.47 1.69
C PHE A 103 -1.10 12.65 3.19
N ALA A 104 -1.55 13.77 3.78
CA ALA A 104 -1.38 14.03 5.21
C ALA A 104 -1.97 12.92 6.10
N HIS A 105 -3.12 12.36 5.70
CA HIS A 105 -3.77 11.25 6.41
C HIS A 105 -2.88 9.99 6.46
N VAL A 106 -2.22 9.63 5.35
CA VAL A 106 -1.26 8.52 5.29
C VAL A 106 -0.04 8.81 6.17
N ARG A 107 0.46 10.05 6.17
CA ARG A 107 1.60 10.46 7.00
C ARG A 107 1.29 10.40 8.49
N GLN A 108 0.08 10.77 8.89
CA GLN A 108 -0.42 10.63 10.26
C GLN A 108 -0.54 9.16 10.67
N GLU A 109 -1.13 8.33 9.81
CA GLU A 109 -1.30 6.90 10.05
C GLU A 109 0.05 6.17 10.22
N LEU A 110 1.06 6.56 9.44
CA LEU A 110 2.41 6.02 9.53
C LEU A 110 3.26 6.66 10.65
N GLY A 111 2.69 7.55 11.46
CA GLY A 111 3.37 8.21 12.58
C GLY A 111 4.51 9.14 12.17
N ILE A 112 4.44 9.73 10.96
CA ILE A 112 5.46 10.68 10.45
C ILE A 112 5.15 12.08 10.96
N ASP A 113 3.92 12.54 10.74
CA ASP A 113 3.40 13.80 11.27
C ASP A 113 2.27 13.43 12.24
N PRO A 114 2.58 13.00 13.48
CA PRO A 114 1.53 12.72 14.45
C PRO A 114 0.66 13.97 14.58
N ALA A 115 -0.66 13.79 14.55
CA ALA A 115 -1.57 14.89 14.82
C ALA A 115 -1.17 15.48 16.18
N THR A 116 -0.73 16.75 16.19
CA THR A 116 -0.41 17.45 17.43
C THR A 116 -1.61 17.27 18.35
N PRO A 117 -1.48 16.66 19.54
CA PRO A 117 -2.57 16.64 20.49
C PRO A 117 -2.84 18.09 20.86
N GLU A 118 -3.93 18.66 20.35
CA GLU A 118 -4.38 19.97 20.81
C GLU A 118 -4.62 19.87 22.31
N GLY A 119 -3.92 20.73 23.04
CA GLY A 119 -3.92 20.77 24.49
C GLY A 119 -5.32 20.91 25.06
N ARG A 120 -5.58 20.14 26.10
CA ARG A 120 -6.71 20.25 27.02
C ARG A 120 -6.72 21.61 27.73
#